data_AF-A0A357A6V0-F1
#
_entry.id   AF-A0A357A6V0-F1
#
_cell.length_a   1.000
_cell.length_b   1.000
_cell.length_c   1.000
_cell.angle_alpha   90.00
_cell.angle_beta   90.00
_cell.angle_gamma   90.00
#
_symmetry.space_group_name_H-M   'P 1'
#
loop_
_entity.id
_entity.type
_entity.pdbx_description
1 polymer ?
#
loop_
_entity_poly.entity_id
_entity_poly.type
_entity_poly.pdbx_seq_one_letter_code
_entity_poly.pdbx_strand_id
1 'polypeptide(L)'
;MNRLKLFQLILFMVLVGVGFAADSRTEPLPEIAQISKNLTRPRLLNPAELGWVERNLLLHDSLPDREIIIDQSFWLGFRGLGDVAFVSTEFNNSLEFHVMQPNGEVIHTLPQNSHAESWILWSLEAVSFQEIDFDGSEPDIIVVAEYIIGAGPRGSEPFPVTTVYFNQGSRFSTDPELNKLLTERGVSTIAEAEQILRSELMFLP
;
A
#
# COMPACT_ATOMS: atom_id res chain seq x y z
N MET A 1 -47.03 19.78 -7.75
CA MET A 1 -46.40 18.50 -7.37
C MET A 1 -44.89 18.66 -7.58
N ASN A 2 -44.15 19.22 -6.61
CA ASN A 2 -43.42 18.55 -5.51
C ASN A 2 -42.49 17.44 -6.04
N ARG A 3 -41.15 17.45 -5.87
CA ARG A 3 -40.21 18.32 -5.15
C ARG A 3 -38.84 18.36 -5.84
N LEU A 4 -38.21 19.53 -5.70
CA LEU A 4 -36.83 19.92 -6.00
C LEU A 4 -35.85 19.29 -4.98
N LYS A 5 -34.66 18.86 -5.41
CA LYS A 5 -33.45 18.89 -4.57
C LYS A 5 -32.30 19.53 -5.35
N LEU A 6 -32.03 20.75 -4.91
CA LEU A 6 -30.97 21.66 -5.28
C LEU A 6 -29.70 21.25 -4.50
N PHE A 7 -28.55 21.11 -5.17
CA PHE A 7 -27.24 21.14 -4.50
C PHE A 7 -26.48 22.37 -5.00
N GLN A 8 -26.19 23.27 -4.07
CA GLN A 8 -25.55 24.55 -4.31
C GLN A 8 -24.04 24.36 -4.53
N LEU A 9 -23.55 24.95 -5.63
CA LEU A 9 -22.16 25.26 -5.87
C LEU A 9 -21.83 26.57 -5.14
N ILE A 10 -20.94 26.54 -4.14
CA ILE A 10 -20.45 27.77 -3.49
C ILE A 10 -19.12 28.16 -4.15
N LEU A 11 -19.20 29.22 -4.95
CA LEU A 11 -18.08 29.98 -5.51
C LEU A 11 -17.63 31.02 -4.48
N PHE A 12 -16.43 30.89 -3.90
CA PHE A 12 -15.85 31.95 -3.06
C PHE A 12 -15.04 32.92 -3.91
N MET A 13 -15.64 34.08 -4.17
CA MET A 13 -14.97 35.28 -4.67
C MET A 13 -14.70 36.18 -3.46
N VAL A 14 -13.44 36.38 -3.08
CA VAL A 14 -13.07 37.30 -1.98
C VAL A 14 -12.80 38.67 -2.57
N LEU A 15 -13.73 39.60 -2.31
CA LEU A 15 -13.56 41.04 -2.48
C LEU A 15 -13.05 41.62 -1.15
N VAL A 16 -11.93 42.36 -1.20
CA VAL A 16 -11.37 43.08 -0.04
C VAL A 16 -12.10 44.42 0.12
N GLY A 17 -12.54 44.75 1.34
CA GLY A 17 -12.84 46.16 1.66
C GLY A 17 -13.71 46.45 2.89
N VAL A 18 -13.03 46.89 3.96
CA VAL A 18 -13.46 47.88 4.97
C VAL A 18 -14.35 47.42 6.14
N GLY A 19 -13.67 47.11 7.26
CA GLY A 19 -13.79 47.79 8.57
C GLY A 19 -15.11 47.77 9.34
N PHE A 20 -15.14 47.09 10.49
CA PHE A 20 -15.46 47.64 11.83
C PHE A 20 -15.28 46.52 12.88
N ALA A 21 -14.74 46.90 14.04
CA ALA A 21 -14.23 46.01 15.10
C ALA A 21 -15.33 45.50 16.05
N ALA A 22 -15.28 44.21 16.40
CA ALA A 22 -15.61 43.68 17.72
C ALA A 22 -15.08 42.24 17.87
N ASP A 23 -14.46 42.00 19.02
CA ASP A 23 -13.72 40.82 19.48
C ASP A 23 -14.45 39.48 19.26
N SER A 24 -13.85 38.60 18.46
CA SER A 24 -14.01 37.15 18.61
C SER A 24 -12.66 36.50 18.35
N ARG A 25 -12.15 35.81 19.38
CA ARG A 25 -10.98 34.93 19.28
C ARG A 25 -11.27 33.86 18.23
N THR A 26 -10.78 34.08 17.02
CA THR A 26 -10.66 33.05 16.00
C THR A 26 -9.38 32.29 16.30
N GLU A 27 -9.51 31.16 16.99
CA GLU A 27 -8.48 30.12 16.97
C GLU A 27 -8.17 29.84 15.48
N PRO A 28 -6.92 29.97 15.02
CA PRO A 28 -6.58 29.58 13.67
C PRO A 28 -6.92 28.10 13.51
N LEU A 29 -7.65 27.76 12.43
CA LEU A 29 -7.89 26.37 12.02
C LEU A 29 -6.56 25.60 12.13
N PRO A 30 -6.51 24.49 12.89
CA PRO A 30 -5.27 23.77 13.08
C PRO A 30 -4.78 23.33 11.70
N GLU A 31 -3.52 23.66 11.49
CA GLU A 31 -2.71 23.55 10.31
C GLU A 31 -2.94 22.22 9.55
N ILE A 32 -3.74 22.25 8.47
CA ILE A 32 -3.89 21.13 7.52
C ILE A 32 -2.51 20.69 6.98
N ALA A 33 -1.55 21.61 6.94
CA ALA A 33 -0.16 21.34 6.58
C ALA A 33 0.65 20.53 7.63
N GLN A 34 0.22 20.46 8.89
CA GLN A 34 0.85 19.61 9.91
C GLN A 34 0.31 18.17 9.86
N ILE A 35 -0.97 17.97 9.55
CA ILE A 35 -1.55 16.63 9.42
C ILE A 35 -0.89 15.86 8.27
N SER A 36 -0.59 16.55 7.15
CA SER A 36 0.13 15.97 6.01
C SER A 36 1.58 15.56 6.34
N LYS A 37 2.24 16.18 7.34
CA LYS A 37 3.61 15.81 7.75
C LYS A 37 3.68 14.55 8.61
N ASN A 38 2.54 14.06 9.11
CA ASN A 38 2.43 12.82 9.88
C ASN A 38 1.99 11.61 9.05
N LEU A 39 1.98 11.72 7.70
CA LEU A 39 1.92 10.56 6.80
C LEU A 39 3.18 9.71 7.03
N THR A 40 3.07 8.75 7.94
CA THR A 40 4.21 8.02 8.50
C THR A 40 4.55 6.87 7.57
N ARG A 41 5.34 7.14 6.53
CA ARG A 41 6.02 6.06 5.80
C ARG A 41 6.87 5.28 6.82
N PRO A 42 6.86 3.94 6.78
CA PRO A 42 7.73 3.19 7.67
C PRO A 42 9.17 3.60 7.40
N ARG A 43 9.97 3.65 8.47
CA ARG A 43 11.39 3.91 8.32
C ARG A 43 12.03 2.70 7.64
N LEU A 44 12.40 2.86 6.37
CA LEU A 44 13.30 1.92 5.69
C LEU A 44 14.64 1.92 6.44
N LEU A 45 15.08 0.74 6.87
CA LEU A 45 16.38 0.59 7.52
C LEU A 45 17.47 0.47 6.46
N ASN A 46 18.60 1.16 6.66
CA ASN A 46 19.72 1.13 5.73
C ASN A 46 20.39 -0.26 5.77
N PRO A 47 20.54 -0.97 4.62
CA PRO A 47 21.20 -2.27 4.58
C PRO A 47 22.61 -2.29 5.20
N ALA A 48 23.35 -1.19 5.15
CA ALA A 48 24.70 -1.08 5.71
C ALA A 48 24.74 -0.97 7.26
N GLU A 49 23.63 -0.59 7.89
CA GLU A 49 23.49 -0.53 9.36
C GLU A 49 23.09 -1.89 9.94
N LEU A 50 22.78 -2.84 9.06
CA LEU A 50 22.28 -4.16 9.40
C LEU A 50 23.34 -5.20 9.05
N GLY A 51 23.53 -6.24 9.89
CA GLY A 51 24.27 -7.45 9.51
C GLY A 51 23.55 -8.19 8.37
N TRP A 52 23.63 -7.62 7.16
CA TRP A 52 22.77 -7.91 6.02
C TRP A 52 22.93 -9.36 5.52
N VAL A 53 24.16 -9.87 5.53
CA VAL A 53 24.45 -11.26 5.15
C VAL A 53 23.78 -12.25 6.10
N GLU A 54 23.96 -12.06 7.41
CA GLU A 54 23.40 -12.95 8.43
C GLU A 54 21.87 -12.93 8.40
N ARG A 55 21.28 -11.76 8.21
CA ARG A 55 19.83 -11.61 8.09
C ARG A 55 19.27 -12.27 6.85
N ASN A 56 19.88 -12.09 5.68
CA ASN A 56 19.40 -12.73 4.46
C ASN A 56 19.53 -14.27 4.53
N LEU A 57 20.60 -14.77 5.13
CA LEU A 57 20.75 -16.20 5.41
C LEU A 57 19.62 -16.70 6.30
N LEU A 58 19.28 -15.95 7.35
CA LEU A 58 18.19 -16.29 8.26
C LEU A 58 16.82 -16.28 7.56
N LEU A 59 16.56 -15.31 6.69
CA LEU A 59 15.33 -15.30 5.89
C LEU A 59 15.22 -16.57 5.03
N HIS A 60 16.32 -16.98 4.42
CA HIS A 60 16.39 -18.19 3.59
C HIS A 60 16.17 -19.46 4.41
N ASP A 61 16.80 -19.57 5.59
CA ASP A 61 16.65 -20.70 6.49
C ASP A 61 15.21 -20.83 7.04
N SER A 62 14.53 -19.70 7.27
CA SER A 62 13.14 -19.67 7.74
C SER A 62 12.11 -20.02 6.66
N LEU A 63 12.46 -19.82 5.38
CA LEU A 63 11.59 -20.04 4.23
C LEU A 63 12.28 -20.95 3.18
N PRO A 64 12.65 -22.19 3.54
CA PRO A 64 13.60 -23.01 2.76
C PRO A 64 13.07 -23.47 1.40
N ASP A 65 11.74 -23.50 1.20
CA ASP A 65 11.10 -23.92 -0.04
C ASP A 65 10.71 -22.73 -0.94
N ARG A 66 11.16 -21.53 -0.62
CA ARG A 66 10.74 -20.27 -1.25
C ARG A 66 11.91 -19.55 -1.87
N GLU A 67 11.70 -19.03 -3.08
CA GLU A 67 12.66 -18.12 -3.68
C GLU A 67 12.42 -16.71 -3.14
N ILE A 68 13.42 -16.12 -2.46
CA ILE A 68 13.30 -14.77 -1.92
C ILE A 68 13.62 -13.75 -3.01
N ILE A 69 12.71 -12.81 -3.24
CA ILE A 69 12.90 -11.67 -4.13
C ILE A 69 13.56 -10.55 -3.30
N ILE A 70 14.90 -10.63 -3.17
CA ILE A 70 15.68 -9.72 -2.31
C ILE A 70 15.45 -8.25 -2.65
N ASP A 71 15.39 -7.91 -3.94
CA ASP A 71 15.29 -6.52 -4.41
C ASP A 71 13.95 -5.86 -4.03
N GLN A 72 12.97 -6.68 -3.65
CA GLN A 72 11.63 -6.25 -3.22
C GLN A 72 11.33 -6.73 -1.79
N SER A 73 12.37 -6.95 -1.00
CA SER A 73 12.29 -7.27 0.42
C SER A 73 12.91 -6.16 1.25
N PHE A 74 12.27 -5.76 2.34
CA PHE A 74 12.59 -4.53 3.04
C PHE A 74 12.65 -4.75 4.55
N TRP A 75 13.66 -4.15 5.18
CA TRP A 75 13.69 -4.00 6.63
C TRP A 75 12.99 -2.71 7.03
N LEU A 76 11.97 -2.82 7.88
CA LEU A 76 11.04 -1.75 8.23
C LEU A 76 10.96 -1.62 9.75
N GLY A 77 10.80 -0.39 10.24
CA GLY A 77 10.38 -0.14 11.63
C GLY A 77 8.88 0.10 11.69
N PHE A 78 8.12 -0.84 12.27
CA PHE A 78 6.71 -0.68 12.62
C PHE A 78 6.60 -0.25 14.09
N ARG A 79 5.73 0.71 14.40
CA ARG A 79 5.59 1.27 15.76
C ARG A 79 5.19 0.21 16.80
N GLY A 80 4.33 -0.74 16.44
CA GLY A 80 3.81 -1.80 17.30
C GLY A 80 4.60 -3.11 17.27
N LEU A 81 5.32 -3.40 16.18
CA LEU A 81 6.09 -4.65 16.02
C LEU A 81 7.61 -4.45 16.14
N GLY A 82 8.08 -3.22 16.19
CA GLY A 82 9.52 -2.91 16.16
C GLY A 82 10.13 -3.10 14.78
N ASP A 83 11.41 -3.46 14.75
CA ASP A 83 12.11 -3.74 13.50
C ASP A 83 11.70 -5.12 12.96
N VAL A 84 11.16 -5.15 11.75
CA VAL A 84 10.68 -6.35 11.06
C VAL A 84 11.22 -6.40 9.62
N ALA A 85 11.21 -7.58 9.01
CA ALA A 85 11.43 -7.74 7.58
C ALA A 85 10.09 -7.97 6.88
N PHE A 86 9.79 -7.18 5.86
CA PHE A 86 8.84 -7.54 4.81
C PHE A 86 9.59 -8.33 3.76
N VAL A 87 9.20 -9.58 3.54
CA VAL A 87 9.88 -10.53 2.67
C VAL A 87 8.96 -10.93 1.54
N SER A 88 9.37 -10.62 0.31
CA SER A 88 8.71 -11.05 -0.90
C SER A 88 9.29 -12.37 -1.36
N THR A 89 8.43 -13.33 -1.67
CA THR A 89 8.86 -14.66 -2.11
C THR A 89 8.04 -15.17 -3.27
N GLU A 90 8.66 -15.99 -4.11
CA GLU A 90 7.99 -16.79 -5.11
C GLU A 90 7.91 -18.26 -4.67
N PHE A 91 6.75 -18.87 -4.88
CA PHE A 91 6.53 -20.28 -4.66
C PHE A 91 5.49 -20.82 -5.64
N ASN A 92 5.84 -21.88 -6.39
CA ASN A 92 4.98 -22.47 -7.43
C ASN A 92 4.42 -21.44 -8.43
N ASN A 93 5.25 -20.47 -8.83
CA ASN A 93 4.88 -19.33 -9.67
C ASN A 93 3.78 -18.42 -9.08
N SER A 94 3.60 -18.43 -7.75
CA SER A 94 2.75 -17.46 -7.05
C SER A 94 3.61 -16.59 -6.13
N LEU A 95 3.12 -15.38 -5.91
CA LEU A 95 3.75 -14.40 -5.04
C LEU A 95 3.21 -14.54 -3.61
N GLU A 96 4.13 -14.64 -2.65
CA GLU A 96 3.82 -14.69 -1.23
C GLU A 96 4.62 -13.62 -0.48
N PHE A 97 3.99 -13.00 0.52
CA PHE A 97 4.62 -11.98 1.34
C PHE A 97 4.54 -12.33 2.82
N HIS A 98 5.64 -12.09 3.51
CA HIS A 98 5.79 -12.40 4.92
C HIS A 98 6.29 -11.18 5.69
N VAL A 99 5.76 -10.97 6.89
CA VAL A 99 6.34 -10.05 7.89
C VAL A 99 7.03 -10.90 8.93
N MET A 100 8.34 -10.69 9.11
CA MET A 100 9.20 -11.54 9.92
C MET A 100 9.95 -10.74 10.98
N GLN A 101 10.17 -11.35 12.14
CA GLN A 101 11.05 -10.80 13.16
C GLN A 101 12.52 -10.94 12.75
N PRO A 102 13.44 -10.16 13.36
CA PRO A 102 14.88 -10.28 13.12
C PRO A 102 15.49 -11.64 13.48
N ASN A 103 14.80 -12.46 14.26
CA ASN A 103 15.18 -13.83 14.61
C ASN A 103 14.70 -14.87 13.58
N GLY A 104 14.05 -14.45 12.49
CA GLY A 104 13.54 -15.33 11.44
C GLY A 104 12.12 -15.86 11.68
N GLU A 105 11.46 -15.51 12.77
CA GLU A 105 10.07 -15.90 13.04
C GLU A 105 9.09 -15.17 12.09
N VAL A 106 8.21 -15.93 11.43
CA VAL A 106 7.13 -15.35 10.61
C VAL A 106 5.98 -14.90 11.51
N ILE A 107 5.74 -13.58 11.57
CA ILE A 107 4.65 -12.97 12.34
C ILE A 107 3.35 -12.99 11.53
N HIS A 108 3.44 -12.60 10.25
CA HIS A 108 2.31 -12.57 9.35
C HIS A 108 2.69 -13.13 7.98
N THR A 109 1.75 -13.84 7.37
CA THR A 109 1.72 -14.09 5.94
C THR A 109 0.54 -13.32 5.38
N LEU A 110 0.77 -12.51 4.36
CA LEU A 110 -0.30 -11.74 3.73
C LEU A 110 -1.25 -12.68 2.99
N PRO A 111 -2.55 -12.33 2.90
CA PRO A 111 -3.51 -13.13 2.13
C PRO A 111 -3.12 -13.17 0.65
N GLN A 112 -3.49 -14.26 -0.03
CA GLN A 112 -3.34 -14.32 -1.49
C GLN A 112 -4.35 -13.40 -2.18
N ASN A 113 -3.96 -12.82 -3.32
CA ASN A 113 -4.90 -12.14 -4.20
C ASN A 113 -5.67 -13.20 -5.00
N SER A 114 -6.92 -13.47 -4.60
CA SER A 114 -7.76 -14.49 -5.25
C SER A 114 -8.06 -14.21 -6.73
N HIS A 115 -7.91 -12.95 -7.17
CA HIS A 115 -8.04 -12.60 -8.59
C HIS A 115 -6.88 -13.14 -9.43
N ALA A 116 -5.70 -13.34 -8.82
CA ALA A 116 -4.48 -13.77 -9.50
C ALA A 116 -4.12 -15.24 -9.27
N GLU A 117 -4.88 -15.99 -8.46
CA GLU A 117 -4.59 -17.39 -8.08
C GLU A 117 -4.41 -18.34 -9.28
N SER A 118 -5.05 -18.05 -10.42
CA SER A 118 -4.96 -18.89 -11.63
C SER A 118 -3.86 -18.49 -12.61
N TRP A 119 -3.11 -17.43 -12.31
CA TRP A 119 -2.09 -16.88 -13.20
C TRP A 119 -0.68 -17.21 -12.70
N ILE A 120 0.28 -17.13 -13.60
CA ILE A 120 1.69 -17.43 -13.34
C ILE A 120 2.41 -16.10 -13.15
N LEU A 121 3.09 -15.94 -12.02
CA LEU A 121 3.93 -14.78 -11.76
C LEU A 121 4.98 -14.64 -12.88
N TRP A 122 5.10 -13.43 -13.42
CA TRP A 122 6.14 -13.07 -14.38
C TRP A 122 7.25 -12.25 -13.71
N SER A 123 6.86 -11.25 -12.92
CA SER A 123 7.79 -10.40 -12.17
C SER A 123 7.08 -9.63 -11.06
N LEU A 124 7.81 -9.32 -9.99
CA LEU A 124 7.39 -8.34 -8.98
C LEU A 124 8.05 -6.99 -9.31
N GLU A 125 7.22 -6.01 -9.67
CA GLU A 125 7.68 -4.71 -10.17
C GLU A 125 7.92 -3.70 -9.04
N ALA A 126 6.98 -3.62 -8.08
CA ALA A 126 7.09 -2.65 -7.00
C ALA A 126 6.30 -3.05 -5.75
N VAL A 127 6.86 -2.66 -4.60
CA VAL A 127 6.19 -2.66 -3.30
C VAL A 127 6.28 -1.27 -2.70
N SER A 128 5.16 -0.73 -2.20
CA SER A 128 5.09 0.53 -1.47
C SER A 128 4.44 0.33 -0.12
N PHE A 129 4.87 1.11 0.86
CA PHE A 129 4.33 1.11 2.22
C PHE A 129 3.80 2.49 2.57
N GLN A 130 2.52 2.58 2.88
CA GLN A 130 1.85 3.84 3.18
C GLN A 130 0.53 3.60 3.90
N GLU A 131 0.07 4.59 4.64
CA GLU A 131 -1.29 4.59 5.16
C GLU A 131 -2.28 4.88 4.03
N ILE A 132 -3.13 3.90 3.69
CA ILE A 132 -4.09 4.01 2.59
C ILE A 132 -5.47 4.38 3.12
N ASP A 133 -5.98 3.74 4.17
CA ASP A 133 -7.34 3.95 4.67
C ASP A 133 -7.44 4.84 5.93
N PHE A 134 -6.31 5.30 6.47
CA PHE A 134 -6.21 6.19 7.63
C PHE A 134 -6.86 5.62 8.88
N ASP A 135 -6.84 4.29 9.03
CA ASP A 135 -7.30 3.61 10.24
C ASP A 135 -6.37 3.87 11.44
N GLY A 136 -5.18 4.42 11.20
CA GLY A 136 -4.20 4.80 12.22
C GLY A 136 -3.30 3.65 12.65
N SER A 137 -3.28 2.56 11.88
CA SER A 137 -2.45 1.38 12.08
C SER A 137 -1.00 1.59 11.60
N GLU A 138 -0.27 0.48 11.53
CA GLU A 138 0.96 0.36 10.75
C GLU A 138 0.64 0.45 9.25
N PRO A 139 1.60 0.82 8.40
CA PRO A 139 1.32 1.08 6.98
C PRO A 139 0.68 -0.11 6.26
N ASP A 140 -0.25 0.22 5.38
CA ASP A 140 -0.76 -0.65 4.32
C ASP A 140 0.30 -0.84 3.24
N ILE A 141 0.04 -1.77 2.32
CA ILE A 141 1.00 -2.19 1.30
C ILE A 141 0.33 -2.18 -0.06
N ILE A 142 0.97 -1.53 -1.03
CA ILE A 142 0.61 -1.60 -2.45
C ILE A 142 1.66 -2.44 -3.15
N VAL A 143 1.21 -3.45 -3.89
CA VAL A 143 2.06 -4.33 -4.69
C VAL A 143 1.65 -4.20 -6.15
N VAL A 144 2.63 -4.05 -7.03
CA VAL A 144 2.46 -4.18 -8.49
C VAL A 144 3.33 -5.33 -8.96
N ALA A 145 2.73 -6.29 -9.64
CA ALA A 145 3.42 -7.41 -10.25
C ALA A 145 2.85 -7.67 -11.65
N GLU A 146 3.64 -8.30 -12.51
CA GLU A 146 3.18 -8.79 -13.80
C GLU A 146 2.90 -10.29 -13.73
N TYR A 147 1.88 -10.72 -14.45
CA TYR A 147 1.48 -12.13 -14.57
C TYR A 147 1.27 -12.51 -16.03
N ILE A 148 1.37 -13.81 -16.32
CA ILE A 148 0.97 -14.41 -17.58
C ILE A 148 -0.14 -15.44 -17.35
N ILE A 149 -1.00 -15.64 -18.35
CA ILE A 149 -2.09 -16.63 -18.28
C ILE A 149 -1.56 -18.07 -18.41
N GLY A 150 -0.40 -18.26 -19.03
CA GLY A 150 0.24 -19.55 -19.29
C GLY A 150 -0.31 -20.33 -20.48
N ALA A 151 -1.58 -20.10 -20.86
CA ALA A 151 -2.24 -20.82 -21.96
C ALA A 151 -3.00 -19.89 -22.92
N GLY A 152 -3.13 -20.33 -24.18
CA GLY A 152 -3.87 -19.63 -25.24
C GLY A 152 -3.04 -18.62 -26.04
N PRO A 153 -3.66 -17.91 -27.01
CA PRO A 153 -2.93 -17.03 -27.94
C PRO A 153 -2.17 -15.87 -27.29
N ARG A 154 -2.64 -15.40 -26.12
CA ARG A 154 -1.99 -14.37 -25.30
C ARG A 154 -1.39 -14.96 -24.01
N GLY A 155 -1.14 -16.27 -24.00
CA GLY A 155 -0.74 -17.02 -22.80
C GLY A 155 0.61 -16.57 -22.22
N SER A 156 1.47 -15.96 -23.04
CA SER A 156 2.79 -15.47 -22.64
C SER A 156 2.92 -13.95 -22.65
N GLU A 157 1.81 -13.21 -22.82
CA GLU A 157 1.84 -11.75 -22.76
C GLU A 157 1.67 -11.31 -21.30
N PRO A 158 2.70 -10.68 -20.69
CA PRO A 158 2.58 -10.17 -19.33
C PRO A 158 1.53 -9.05 -19.23
N PHE A 159 0.82 -9.01 -18.10
CA PHE A 159 -0.10 -7.93 -17.78
C PHE A 159 0.00 -7.57 -16.30
N PRO A 160 -0.22 -6.29 -15.94
CA PRO A 160 -0.04 -5.83 -14.58
C PRO A 160 -1.22 -6.24 -13.70
N VAL A 161 -0.90 -6.59 -12.47
CA VAL A 161 -1.84 -6.86 -11.38
C VAL A 161 -1.40 -6.02 -10.19
N THR A 162 -2.28 -5.12 -9.75
CA THR A 162 -2.06 -4.31 -8.56
C THR A 162 -2.90 -4.84 -7.41
N THR A 163 -2.25 -5.11 -6.28
CA THR A 163 -2.87 -5.62 -5.06
C THR A 163 -2.67 -4.64 -3.91
N VAL A 164 -3.74 -4.36 -3.17
CA VAL A 164 -3.67 -3.54 -1.96
C VAL A 164 -3.91 -4.41 -0.73
N TYR A 165 -3.02 -4.31 0.25
CA TYR A 165 -3.10 -5.00 1.52
C TYR A 165 -3.31 -4.00 2.65
N PHE A 166 -4.48 -4.06 3.26
CA PHE A 166 -4.85 -3.25 4.41
C PHE A 166 -4.37 -3.91 5.70
N ASN A 167 -3.65 -3.16 6.51
CA ASN A 167 -3.06 -3.58 7.76
C ASN A 167 -3.99 -3.23 8.93
N GLN A 168 -4.57 -4.25 9.56
CA GLN A 168 -5.52 -4.08 10.66
C GLN A 168 -4.83 -4.28 12.03
N GLY A 169 -3.53 -4.02 12.08
CA GLY A 169 -2.64 -4.16 13.24
C GLY A 169 -2.27 -5.61 13.59
N SER A 170 -3.26 -6.50 13.70
CA SER A 170 -3.04 -7.92 14.04
C SER A 170 -3.05 -8.87 12.84
N ARG A 171 -3.45 -8.38 11.66
CA ARG A 171 -3.54 -9.15 10.41
C ARG A 171 -3.59 -8.20 9.22
N PHE A 172 -3.25 -8.74 8.05
CA PHE A 172 -3.49 -8.08 6.77
C PHE A 172 -4.77 -8.61 6.13
N SER A 173 -5.42 -7.77 5.34
CA SER A 173 -6.57 -8.12 4.50
C SER A 173 -6.41 -7.50 3.12
N THR A 174 -7.10 -8.03 2.12
CA THR A 174 -7.12 -7.46 0.77
C THR A 174 -8.56 -7.50 0.24
N ASP A 175 -8.93 -6.54 -0.60
CA ASP A 175 -10.27 -6.46 -1.20
C ASP A 175 -10.22 -7.00 -2.64
N PRO A 176 -10.86 -8.15 -2.93
CA PRO A 176 -10.88 -8.74 -4.26
C PRO A 176 -11.48 -7.82 -5.34
N GLU A 177 -12.50 -7.02 -5.02
CA GLU A 177 -13.13 -6.12 -5.99
C GLU A 177 -12.24 -4.93 -6.30
N LEU A 178 -11.52 -4.41 -5.29
CA LEU A 178 -10.51 -3.38 -5.50
C LEU A 178 -9.36 -3.90 -6.38
N ASN A 179 -8.81 -5.06 -6.06
CA ASN A 179 -7.70 -5.65 -6.84
C ASN A 179 -8.12 -5.90 -8.29
N LYS A 180 -9.33 -6.43 -8.49
CA LYS A 180 -9.92 -6.61 -9.81
C LYS A 180 -10.08 -5.29 -10.55
N LEU A 181 -10.61 -4.25 -9.90
CA LEU A 181 -10.75 -2.92 -10.49
C LEU A 181 -9.41 -2.34 -10.97
N LEU A 182 -8.37 -2.43 -10.14
CA LEU A 182 -7.03 -1.93 -10.48
C LEU A 182 -6.41 -2.75 -11.63
N THR A 183 -6.61 -4.07 -11.62
CA THR A 183 -6.14 -4.99 -12.67
C THR A 183 -6.84 -4.73 -14.00
N GLU A 184 -8.18 -4.62 -14.01
CA GLU A 184 -8.97 -4.35 -15.22
C GLU A 184 -8.66 -2.98 -15.85
N ARG A 185 -8.21 -2.02 -15.02
CA ARG A 185 -7.73 -0.72 -15.48
C ARG A 185 -6.28 -0.73 -15.97
N GLY A 186 -5.56 -1.83 -15.81
CA GLY A 186 -4.16 -1.97 -16.22
C GLY A 186 -3.20 -1.14 -15.37
N VAL A 187 -3.53 -0.91 -14.10
CA VAL A 187 -2.69 -0.13 -13.18
C VAL A 187 -1.35 -0.84 -13.01
N SER A 188 -0.27 -0.16 -13.38
CA SER A 188 1.08 -0.74 -13.50
C SER A 188 2.14 0.02 -12.71
N THR A 189 1.76 1.04 -11.95
CA THR A 189 2.68 1.80 -11.10
C THR A 189 2.05 2.14 -9.77
N ILE A 190 2.88 2.28 -8.73
CA ILE A 190 2.45 2.75 -7.40
C ILE A 190 1.77 4.11 -7.51
N ALA A 191 2.34 5.06 -8.28
CA ALA A 191 1.79 6.41 -8.40
C ALA A 191 0.38 6.44 -9.00
N GLU A 192 0.11 5.58 -9.99
CA GLU A 192 -1.21 5.44 -10.58
C GLU A 192 -2.21 4.80 -9.60
N ALA A 193 -1.79 3.76 -8.88
CA ALA A 193 -2.60 3.14 -7.83
C ALA A 193 -2.98 4.17 -6.76
N GLU A 194 -2.00 4.93 -6.26
CA GLU A 194 -2.22 6.02 -5.30
C GLU A 194 -3.21 7.07 -5.84
N GLN A 195 -3.07 7.47 -7.11
CA GLN A 195 -3.97 8.43 -7.73
C GLN A 195 -5.41 7.92 -7.72
N ILE A 196 -5.65 6.67 -8.11
CA ILE A 196 -7.01 6.07 -8.14
C ILE A 196 -7.57 5.95 -6.73
N LEU A 197 -6.77 5.44 -5.78
CA LEU A 197 -7.14 5.29 -4.37
C LEU A 197 -7.55 6.63 -3.75
N ARG A 198 -6.86 7.72 -4.14
CA ARG A 198 -7.15 9.10 -3.73
C ARG A 198 -8.39 9.69 -4.40
N SER A 199 -8.42 9.71 -5.73
CA SER A 199 -9.39 10.54 -6.46
C SER A 199 -10.76 9.90 -6.60
N GLU A 200 -10.84 8.57 -6.60
CA GLU A 200 -12.07 7.85 -6.91
C GLU A 200 -12.61 7.08 -5.72
N LEU A 201 -11.70 6.52 -4.92
CA LEU A 201 -12.06 5.63 -3.83
C LEU A 201 -12.02 6.30 -2.45
N MET A 202 -11.49 7.54 -2.39
CA MET A 202 -11.40 8.37 -1.18
C MET A 202 -10.71 7.67 0.00
N PHE A 203 -9.78 6.77 -0.29
CA PHE A 203 -8.93 6.16 0.72
C PHE A 203 -7.89 7.19 1.19
N LEU A 204 -7.24 7.90 0.26
CA LEU A 204 -6.20 8.89 0.57
C LEU A 204 -6.75 10.35 0.64
N PRO A 205 -6.43 11.15 1.67
CA PRO A 205 -6.77 12.57 1.83
C PRO A 205 -5.89 13.45 0.98
#